data_AF-A0A2V9F7X1-F1
#
_entry.id   AF-A0A2V9F7X1-F1
#
_cell.length_a   1.000
_cell.length_b   1.000
_cell.length_c   1.000
_cell.angle_alpha   90.00
_cell.angle_beta   90.00
_cell.angle_gamma   90.00
#
_symmetry.space_group_name_H-M   'P 1'
#
loop_
_entity.id
_entity.type
_entity.pdbx_description
1 polymer ?
#
loop_
_entity_poly.entity_id
_entity_poly.type
_entity_poly.pdbx_seq_one_letter_code
_entity_poly.pdbx_strand_id
1 'polypeptide(L)'
;MLTLELLGTLSLRDETRPVPVAAQQKRPLGLLAILGLGGKPGLSRDRIEAYLWPESSGARAQHALDQTVYAIRHALGSDVILATARELRLNPELVRVDVWEFEQAIGASQWTAAVGYYKGPLLDGFHFADSHELDSWIESNRSRLRLEYQKAIEFLANSSAEAGDHSQSVTWWRRLANSDPLSAGATKKLMLALAAAGDRAGAVQYARVYQELVRQELEMEPDAEIEDLAAALSRPAISATVNLAVSPHTPSVTPSVATSTPQGKEHSRRDRTVLYAVIVLAMLISGGAIWGWMRPAPAKQVVRSMLAIDSTEAMAPSTAWSGRLAISPDGSRLAYIGGPRSQLLIRARNQLHAMAVPGTEGATSPFFSPDGRQVGFLRDFIVQIASLDGGPPITVLDSLIGVSGASWGPDNFIYADAFSDNFGLLRVEANTHGPTCCPTEKACCLRSGSGERTEQEVGSRSRSLWPTSRQGNTG
;
A
#
# COMPACT_ATOMS: atom_id res chain seq x y z
N MET A 1 25.64 19.71 -7.96
CA MET A 1 25.29 18.52 -8.78
C MET A 1 23.92 18.10 -8.33
N LEU A 2 22.99 17.92 -9.26
CA LEU A 2 21.61 17.52 -8.93
C LEU A 2 21.53 16.00 -8.83
N THR A 3 20.79 15.50 -7.85
CA THR A 3 20.50 14.08 -7.66
C THR A 3 18.98 13.89 -7.74
N LEU A 4 18.53 13.14 -8.74
CA LEU A 4 17.15 12.73 -8.93
C LEU A 4 16.99 11.28 -8.43
N GLU A 5 16.17 11.10 -7.40
CA GLU A 5 15.88 9.81 -6.78
C GLU A 5 14.54 9.30 -7.33
N LEU A 6 14.57 8.17 -8.04
CA LEU A 6 13.40 7.50 -8.62
C LEU A 6 13.15 6.13 -7.99
N LEU A 7 14.17 5.46 -7.44
CA LEU A 7 14.07 4.13 -6.82
C LEU A 7 13.63 4.25 -5.36
N GLY A 8 12.34 4.42 -5.14
CA GLY A 8 11.70 4.75 -3.87
C GLY A 8 10.86 6.01 -4.03
N THR A 9 10.78 6.82 -2.96
CA THR A 9 10.04 8.09 -3.01
C THR A 9 10.73 9.08 -3.95
N LEU A 10 9.98 9.59 -4.93
CA LEU A 10 10.47 10.57 -5.90
C LEU A 10 10.99 11.83 -5.20
N SER A 11 12.26 12.16 -5.40
CA SER A 11 12.87 13.36 -4.81
C SER A 11 13.94 13.98 -5.72
N LEU A 12 14.10 15.29 -5.61
CA LEU A 12 15.17 16.03 -6.29
C LEU A 12 15.99 16.77 -5.23
N ARG A 13 17.30 16.54 -5.25
CA ARG A 13 18.26 17.11 -4.29
C ARG A 13 19.37 17.86 -5.04
N ASP A 14 19.88 18.91 -4.45
CA ASP A 14 21.14 19.54 -4.85
C ASP A 14 22.05 19.56 -3.62
N GLU A 15 23.27 19.04 -3.77
CA GLU A 15 24.26 18.96 -2.70
C GLU A 15 24.69 20.33 -2.18
N THR A 16 24.49 21.40 -2.98
CA THR A 16 25.05 22.72 -2.70
C THR A 16 24.02 23.78 -2.32
N ARG A 17 22.75 23.60 -2.71
CA ARG A 17 21.69 24.61 -2.55
C ARG A 17 20.33 23.95 -2.31
N PRO A 18 19.38 24.65 -1.68
CA PRO A 18 18.00 24.20 -1.66
C PRO A 18 17.43 24.20 -3.09
N VAL A 19 16.75 23.11 -3.47
CA VAL A 19 16.07 23.02 -4.76
C VAL A 19 14.86 23.96 -4.75
N PRO A 20 14.70 24.86 -5.74
CA PRO A 20 13.57 25.78 -5.76
C PRO A 20 12.22 25.06 -5.84
N VAL A 21 11.21 25.60 -5.14
CA VAL A 21 9.84 25.02 -5.09
C VAL A 21 9.25 24.82 -6.49
N ALA A 22 9.55 25.72 -7.43
CA ALA A 22 9.10 25.61 -8.82
C ALA A 22 9.52 24.28 -9.48
N ALA A 23 10.72 23.78 -9.20
CA ALA A 23 11.19 22.50 -9.72
C ALA A 23 10.64 21.29 -8.96
N GLN A 24 10.08 21.49 -7.77
CA GLN A 24 9.49 20.43 -6.93
C GLN A 24 7.98 20.26 -7.13
N GLN A 25 7.35 21.10 -7.96
CA GLN A 25 5.94 20.95 -8.30
C GLN A 25 5.70 19.65 -9.08
N LYS A 26 4.48 19.08 -8.96
CA LYS A 26 4.12 17.77 -9.54
C LYS A 26 4.47 17.63 -11.02
N ARG A 27 4.19 18.65 -11.84
CA ARG A 27 4.42 18.61 -13.30
C ARG A 27 5.91 18.71 -13.67
N PRO A 28 6.68 19.71 -13.19
CA PRO A 28 8.14 19.74 -13.34
C PRO A 28 8.85 18.48 -12.85
N LEU A 29 8.51 18.01 -11.65
CA LEU A 29 9.14 16.83 -11.06
C LEU A 29 8.78 15.55 -11.82
N GLY A 30 7.52 15.44 -12.27
CA GLY A 30 7.07 14.35 -13.14
C GLY A 30 7.78 14.35 -14.50
N LEU A 31 8.01 15.51 -15.10
CA LEU A 31 8.79 15.64 -16.34
C LEU A 31 10.24 15.19 -16.13
N LEU A 32 10.88 15.62 -15.03
CA LEU A 32 12.23 15.15 -14.69
C LEU A 32 12.27 13.63 -14.49
N ALA A 33 11.27 13.05 -13.83
CA ALA A 33 11.17 11.60 -13.61
C ALA A 33 11.09 10.81 -14.92
N ILE A 34 10.20 11.20 -15.85
CA ILE A 34 10.09 10.49 -17.14
C ILE A 34 11.33 10.68 -18.02
N LEU A 35 11.97 11.86 -17.99
CA LEU A 35 13.21 12.09 -18.71
C LEU A 35 14.38 11.29 -18.11
N GLY A 36 14.41 11.12 -16.79
CA GLY A 36 15.32 10.22 -16.09
C GLY A 36 15.12 8.77 -16.52
N LEU A 37 13.88 8.29 -16.55
CA LEU A 37 13.54 6.94 -17.04
C LEU A 37 13.81 6.74 -18.54
N GLY A 38 13.72 7.79 -19.35
CA GLY A 38 14.07 7.76 -20.78
C GLY A 38 15.56 7.55 -21.06
N GLY A 39 16.42 7.77 -20.06
CA GLY A 39 17.85 7.50 -20.15
C GLY A 39 18.59 8.37 -21.18
N LYS A 40 19.73 7.85 -21.67
CA LYS A 40 20.61 8.57 -22.63
C LYS A 40 19.94 8.93 -23.96
N PRO A 41 19.07 8.07 -24.55
CA PRO A 41 18.34 8.42 -25.77
C PRO A 41 17.36 9.58 -25.57
N GLY A 42 16.80 9.72 -24.36
CA GLY A 42 15.75 10.71 -24.09
C GLY A 42 14.38 10.26 -24.58
N LEU A 43 13.45 11.20 -24.62
CA LEU A 43 12.08 10.99 -25.09
C LEU A 43 11.70 12.04 -26.13
N SER A 44 10.92 11.65 -27.14
CA SER A 44 10.38 12.60 -28.10
C SER A 44 9.39 13.55 -27.46
N ARG A 45 9.29 14.78 -27.98
CA ARG A 45 8.31 15.78 -27.51
C ARG A 45 6.88 15.24 -27.58
N ASP A 46 6.51 14.64 -28.70
CA ASP A 46 5.18 14.04 -28.91
C ASP A 46 4.84 12.99 -27.84
N ARG A 47 5.82 12.16 -27.44
CA ARG A 47 5.62 11.13 -26.42
C ARG A 47 5.48 11.73 -25.03
N ILE A 48 6.27 12.76 -24.71
CA ILE A 48 6.16 13.49 -23.45
C ILE A 48 4.80 14.19 -23.35
N GLU A 49 4.35 14.79 -24.45
CA GLU A 49 3.06 15.45 -24.57
C GLU A 49 1.90 14.48 -24.32
N ALA A 50 1.92 13.30 -24.98
CA ALA A 50 0.93 12.25 -24.76
C ALA A 50 0.92 11.69 -23.32
N TYR A 51 2.09 11.64 -22.68
CA TYR A 51 2.22 11.12 -21.31
C TYR A 51 1.75 12.09 -20.24
N LEU A 52 2.12 13.37 -20.34
CA LEU A 52 1.82 14.34 -19.29
C LEU A 52 0.56 15.17 -19.58
N TRP A 53 0.15 15.34 -20.82
CA TRP A 53 -1.03 16.14 -21.21
C TRP A 53 -1.95 15.42 -22.21
N PRO A 54 -2.44 14.20 -21.90
CA PRO A 54 -3.26 13.39 -22.80
C PRO A 54 -4.57 14.08 -23.23
N GLU A 55 -5.17 14.87 -22.33
CA GLU A 55 -6.42 15.60 -22.58
C GLU A 55 -6.24 16.90 -23.40
N SER A 56 -5.01 17.27 -23.73
CA SER A 56 -4.71 18.52 -24.43
C SER A 56 -4.53 18.32 -25.93
N SER A 57 -5.16 19.19 -26.73
CA SER A 57 -4.90 19.24 -28.18
C SER A 57 -3.46 19.63 -28.46
N GLY A 58 -2.86 19.16 -29.56
CA GLY A 58 -1.43 19.33 -29.89
C GLY A 58 -0.80 20.68 -29.52
N ALA A 59 -1.34 21.81 -30.01
CA ALA A 59 -0.77 23.13 -29.70
C ALA A 59 -0.80 23.50 -28.20
N ARG A 60 -1.82 23.05 -27.45
CA ARG A 60 -1.93 23.26 -26.00
C ARG A 60 -0.94 22.37 -25.24
N ALA A 61 -0.80 21.11 -25.64
CA ALA A 61 0.15 20.18 -25.04
C ALA A 61 1.60 20.65 -25.25
N GLN A 62 1.94 21.05 -26.48
CA GLN A 62 3.24 21.62 -26.82
C GLN A 62 3.55 22.88 -26.00
N HIS A 63 2.60 23.82 -25.89
CA HIS A 63 2.79 25.02 -25.08
C HIS A 63 3.00 24.68 -23.59
N ALA A 64 2.23 23.73 -23.04
CA ALA A 64 2.39 23.29 -21.65
C ALA A 64 3.75 22.62 -21.40
N LEU A 65 4.24 21.82 -22.37
CA LEU A 65 5.58 21.24 -22.32
C LEU A 65 6.65 22.35 -22.33
N ASP A 66 6.58 23.29 -23.26
CA ASP A 66 7.55 24.38 -23.35
C ASP A 66 7.57 25.25 -22.08
N GLN A 67 6.41 25.56 -21.50
CA GLN A 67 6.30 26.26 -20.21
C GLN A 67 6.94 25.46 -19.06
N THR A 68 6.71 24.15 -19.01
CA THR A 68 7.29 23.29 -17.97
C THR A 68 8.81 23.19 -18.11
N VAL A 69 9.32 23.01 -19.34
CA VAL A 69 10.76 23.03 -19.63
C VAL A 69 11.39 24.37 -19.28
N TYR A 70 10.72 25.48 -19.61
CA TYR A 70 11.18 26.82 -19.25
C TYR A 70 11.25 27.00 -17.73
N ALA A 71 10.22 26.58 -16.99
CA ALA A 71 10.20 26.66 -15.53
C ALA A 71 11.36 25.85 -14.89
N ILE A 72 11.61 24.63 -15.38
CA ILE A 72 12.74 23.81 -14.92
C ILE A 72 14.07 24.50 -15.23
N ARG A 73 14.27 24.98 -16.46
CA ARG A 73 15.51 25.65 -16.87
C ARG A 73 15.76 26.94 -16.09
N HIS A 74 14.70 27.67 -15.77
CA HIS A 74 14.82 28.89 -14.96
C HIS A 74 15.17 28.57 -13.50
N ALA A 75 14.61 27.49 -12.95
CA ALA A 75 14.84 27.09 -11.56
C ALA A 75 16.20 26.38 -11.34
N LEU A 76 16.61 25.51 -12.26
CA LEU A 76 17.74 24.59 -12.08
C LEU A 76 18.94 24.90 -13.01
N GLY A 77 18.76 25.78 -13.99
CA GLY A 77 19.75 26.10 -15.02
C GLY A 77 19.35 25.60 -16.41
N SER A 78 19.73 26.35 -17.45
CA SER A 78 19.35 26.08 -18.85
C SER A 78 19.79 24.70 -19.35
N ASP A 79 20.92 24.23 -18.84
CA ASP A 79 21.64 23.07 -19.36
C ASP A 79 21.20 21.75 -18.71
N VAL A 80 20.28 21.80 -17.74
CA VAL A 80 19.74 20.61 -17.05
C VAL A 80 18.96 19.71 -18.00
N ILE A 81 18.22 20.32 -18.94
CA ILE A 81 17.50 19.61 -20.00
C ILE A 81 18.17 19.93 -21.33
N LEU A 82 18.77 18.90 -21.94
CA LEU A 82 19.27 18.97 -23.31
C LEU A 82 18.11 18.75 -24.27
N ALA A 83 17.96 19.66 -25.22
CA ALA A 83 16.97 19.54 -26.29
C ALA A 83 17.69 19.34 -27.61
N THR A 84 17.38 18.25 -28.32
CA THR A 84 17.69 18.10 -29.74
C THR A 84 16.48 18.54 -30.56
N ALA A 85 16.58 18.46 -31.90
CA ALA A 85 15.47 18.83 -32.79
C ALA A 85 14.19 18.01 -32.56
N ARG A 86 14.27 16.81 -31.96
CA ARG A 86 13.12 15.91 -31.77
C ARG A 86 12.95 15.37 -30.35
N GLU A 87 13.99 15.42 -29.52
CA GLU A 87 14.01 14.72 -28.23
C GLU A 87 14.45 15.66 -27.11
N LEU A 88 13.95 15.36 -25.92
CA LEU A 88 14.37 15.96 -24.66
C LEU A 88 15.03 14.88 -23.81
N ARG A 89 16.13 15.23 -23.14
CA ARG A 89 16.81 14.36 -22.18
C ARG A 89 17.45 15.17 -21.06
N LEU A 90 17.67 14.54 -19.92
CA LEU A 90 18.45 15.13 -18.83
C LEU A 90 19.93 15.16 -19.21
N ASN A 91 20.64 16.21 -18.76
CA ASN A 91 22.08 16.32 -18.93
C ASN A 91 22.83 15.46 -17.89
N PRO A 92 23.52 14.39 -18.29
CA PRO A 92 24.22 13.52 -17.34
C PRO A 92 25.42 14.18 -16.65
N GLU A 93 25.91 15.31 -17.15
CA GLU A 93 26.98 16.08 -16.51
C GLU A 93 26.47 16.93 -15.32
N LEU A 94 25.16 17.20 -15.27
CA LEU A 94 24.55 18.07 -14.26
C LEU A 94 23.54 17.35 -13.36
N VAL A 95 22.97 16.25 -13.83
CA VAL A 95 21.96 15.47 -13.13
C VAL A 95 22.41 14.02 -13.02
N ARG A 96 22.52 13.54 -11.79
CA ARG A 96 22.62 12.12 -11.46
C ARG A 96 21.24 11.56 -11.25
N VAL A 97 20.99 10.36 -11.76
CA VAL A 97 19.73 9.62 -11.57
C VAL A 97 20.09 8.26 -10.99
N ASP A 98 19.47 7.91 -9.86
CA ASP A 98 19.74 6.65 -9.16
C ASP A 98 19.47 5.41 -10.01
N VAL A 99 18.49 5.45 -10.92
CA VAL A 99 18.23 4.39 -11.91
C VAL A 99 19.43 4.18 -12.84
N TRP A 100 20.10 5.26 -13.28
CA TRP A 100 21.26 5.13 -14.16
C TRP A 100 22.46 4.52 -13.44
N GLU A 101 22.67 4.93 -12.18
CA GLU A 101 23.71 4.39 -11.30
C GLU A 101 23.45 2.92 -10.98
N PHE A 102 22.18 2.56 -10.73
CA PHE A 102 21.74 1.19 -10.55
C PHE A 102 22.04 0.34 -11.79
N GLU A 103 21.57 0.76 -12.97
CA GLU A 103 21.78 0.02 -14.22
C GLU A 103 23.27 -0.08 -14.59
N GLN A 104 24.05 0.97 -14.35
CA GLN A 104 25.50 0.94 -14.56
C GLN A 104 26.18 -0.05 -13.61
N ALA A 105 25.79 -0.07 -12.32
CA ALA A 105 26.33 -1.00 -11.35
C ALA A 105 25.97 -2.46 -11.69
N ILE A 106 24.74 -2.72 -12.15
CA ILE A 106 24.33 -4.04 -12.66
C ILE A 106 25.19 -4.44 -13.87
N GLY A 107 25.34 -3.55 -14.86
CA GLY A 107 26.14 -3.82 -16.06
C GLY A 107 27.64 -4.01 -15.78
N ALA A 108 28.15 -3.43 -14.69
CA ALA A 108 29.53 -3.60 -14.22
C ALA A 108 29.70 -4.75 -13.20
N SER A 109 28.65 -5.54 -12.94
CA SER A 109 28.63 -6.60 -11.92
C SER A 109 29.01 -6.12 -10.51
N GLN A 110 28.75 -4.85 -10.20
CA GLN A 110 28.98 -4.24 -8.89
C GLN A 110 27.73 -4.41 -8.02
N TRP A 111 27.40 -5.67 -7.69
CA TRP A 111 26.13 -6.06 -7.06
C TRP A 111 25.83 -5.32 -5.76
N THR A 112 26.84 -5.16 -4.88
CA THR A 112 26.68 -4.44 -3.60
C THR A 112 26.30 -2.97 -3.82
N ALA A 113 26.90 -2.31 -4.80
CA ALA A 113 26.58 -0.93 -5.13
C ALA A 113 25.17 -0.82 -5.73
N ALA A 114 24.81 -1.71 -6.66
CA ALA A 114 23.47 -1.77 -7.25
C ALA A 114 22.38 -1.88 -6.17
N VAL A 115 22.53 -2.82 -5.23
CA VAL A 115 21.58 -3.02 -4.13
C VAL A 115 21.53 -1.82 -3.17
N GLY A 116 22.57 -0.99 -3.11
CA GLY A 116 22.60 0.26 -2.36
C GLY A 116 21.78 1.39 -3.00
N TYR A 117 21.68 1.41 -4.33
CA TYR A 117 20.89 2.42 -5.06
C TYR A 117 19.39 2.14 -5.05
N TYR A 118 18.99 0.87 -4.97
CA TYR A 118 17.58 0.47 -4.92
C TYR A 118 17.01 0.61 -3.49
N LYS A 119 16.36 1.75 -3.19
CA LYS A 119 15.78 2.04 -1.86
C LYS A 119 14.32 1.61 -1.74
N GLY A 120 13.62 1.41 -2.85
CA GLY A 120 12.22 0.99 -2.89
C GLY A 120 11.69 0.88 -4.32
N PRO A 121 10.37 0.60 -4.47
CA PRO A 121 9.73 0.54 -5.78
C PRO A 121 9.94 1.82 -6.60
N LEU A 122 10.04 1.68 -7.92
CA LEU A 122 10.15 2.83 -8.81
C LEU A 122 8.96 3.78 -8.60
N LEU A 123 9.26 5.05 -8.30
CA LEU A 123 8.30 6.13 -8.11
C LEU A 123 7.25 5.81 -7.02
N ASP A 124 7.72 5.29 -5.89
CA ASP A 124 6.86 4.88 -4.78
C ASP A 124 6.04 6.06 -4.24
N GLY A 125 4.72 5.87 -4.17
CA GLY A 125 3.74 6.90 -3.77
C GLY A 125 3.55 8.05 -4.75
N PHE A 126 4.19 8.05 -5.93
CA PHE A 126 4.01 9.10 -6.94
C PHE A 126 3.13 8.61 -8.11
N HIS A 127 1.95 9.21 -8.23
CA HIS A 127 0.98 8.88 -9.29
C HIS A 127 0.88 10.01 -10.32
N PHE A 128 1.13 9.65 -11.58
CA PHE A 128 0.71 10.47 -12.71
C PHE A 128 -0.81 10.33 -12.84
N ALA A 129 -1.49 11.45 -13.00
CA ALA A 129 -2.90 11.41 -13.38
C ALA A 129 -2.96 11.37 -14.91
N ASP A 130 -4.01 10.74 -15.42
CA ASP A 130 -4.56 10.98 -16.75
C ASP A 130 -3.97 10.20 -17.95
N SER A 131 -2.96 9.31 -17.83
CA SER A 131 -2.42 8.56 -18.99
C SER A 131 -2.15 7.06 -18.74
N HIS A 132 -2.96 6.19 -19.33
CA HIS A 132 -2.78 4.72 -19.27
C HIS A 132 -1.47 4.24 -19.95
N GLU A 133 -1.05 4.91 -21.02
CA GLU A 133 0.20 4.58 -21.71
C GLU A 133 1.43 4.85 -20.83
N LEU A 134 1.40 5.97 -20.09
CA LEU A 134 2.45 6.31 -19.14
C LEU A 134 2.47 5.31 -17.98
N ASP A 135 1.31 4.96 -17.42
CA ASP A 135 1.19 3.99 -16.33
C ASP A 135 1.74 2.61 -16.74
N SER A 136 1.37 2.13 -17.93
CA SER A 136 1.88 0.87 -18.47
C SER A 136 3.40 0.88 -18.67
N TRP A 137 3.95 2.00 -19.16
CA TRP A 137 5.39 2.16 -19.35
C TRP A 137 6.15 2.24 -18.02
N ILE A 138 5.61 2.92 -17.01
CA ILE A 138 6.18 2.96 -15.65
C ILE A 138 6.15 1.57 -15.02
N GLU A 139 5.04 0.85 -15.12
CA GLU A 139 4.91 -0.49 -14.54
C GLU A 139 5.87 -1.49 -15.20
N SER A 140 6.04 -1.42 -16.52
CA SER A 140 7.06 -2.20 -17.22
C SER A 140 8.47 -1.91 -16.72
N ASN A 141 8.83 -0.64 -16.51
CA ASN A 141 10.12 -0.26 -15.93
C ASN A 141 10.26 -0.72 -14.47
N ARG A 142 9.21 -0.60 -13.65
CA ARG A 142 9.19 -1.05 -12.27
C ARG A 142 9.46 -2.54 -12.17
N SER A 143 8.75 -3.35 -12.97
CA SER A 143 8.92 -4.80 -13.07
C SER A 143 10.34 -5.19 -13.51
N ARG A 144 10.86 -4.53 -14.56
CA ARG A 144 12.22 -4.76 -15.06
C ARG A 144 13.29 -4.47 -14.00
N LEU A 145 13.23 -3.30 -13.35
CA LEU A 145 14.20 -2.88 -12.34
C LEU A 145 14.13 -3.77 -11.08
N ARG A 146 12.92 -4.18 -10.67
CA ARG A 146 12.71 -5.12 -9.57
C ARG A 146 13.39 -6.46 -9.86
N LEU A 147 13.23 -7.00 -11.07
CA LEU A 147 13.85 -8.27 -11.43
C LEU A 147 15.38 -8.22 -11.38
N GLU A 148 15.98 -7.14 -11.91
CA GLU A 148 17.45 -6.94 -11.83
C GLU A 148 17.94 -6.80 -10.39
N TYR A 149 17.18 -6.11 -9.54
CA TYR A 149 17.48 -5.98 -8.12
C TYR A 149 17.42 -7.33 -7.39
N GLN A 150 16.39 -8.15 -7.67
CA GLN A 150 16.26 -9.49 -7.11
C GLN A 150 17.45 -10.36 -7.50
N LYS A 151 17.85 -10.37 -8.78
CA LYS A 151 19.05 -11.08 -9.25
C LYS A 151 20.32 -10.64 -8.51
N ALA A 152 20.50 -9.34 -8.28
CA ALA A 152 21.67 -8.82 -7.57
C ALA A 152 21.72 -9.30 -6.11
N ILE A 153 20.58 -9.33 -5.41
CA ILE A 153 20.51 -9.87 -4.05
C ILE A 153 20.79 -11.37 -4.03
N GLU A 154 20.20 -12.14 -4.95
CA GLU A 154 20.43 -13.58 -5.06
C GLU A 154 21.92 -13.90 -5.26
N PHE A 155 22.60 -13.14 -6.13
CA PHE A 155 24.03 -13.29 -6.34
C PHE A 155 24.81 -13.04 -5.03
N LEU A 156 24.57 -11.90 -4.37
CA LEU A 156 25.25 -11.57 -3.10
C LEU A 156 25.00 -12.62 -2.02
N ALA A 157 23.77 -13.14 -1.94
CA ALA A 157 23.39 -14.14 -0.95
C ALA A 157 24.09 -15.49 -1.19
N ASN A 158 24.19 -15.93 -2.45
CA ASN A 158 24.89 -17.15 -2.84
C ASN A 158 26.41 -17.00 -2.65
N SER A 159 27.01 -15.92 -3.13
CA SER A 159 28.46 -15.69 -2.96
C SER A 159 28.86 -15.59 -1.48
N SER A 160 28.01 -15.00 -0.63
CA SER A 160 28.25 -14.97 0.83
C SER A 160 28.21 -16.38 1.43
N ALA A 161 27.28 -17.23 0.99
CA ALA A 161 27.19 -18.61 1.44
C ALA A 161 28.40 -19.45 1.00
N GLU A 162 28.85 -19.29 -0.26
CA GLU A 162 30.04 -19.96 -0.79
C GLU A 162 31.33 -19.53 -0.08
N ALA A 163 31.41 -18.28 0.36
CA ALA A 163 32.51 -17.75 1.17
C ALA A 163 32.46 -18.20 2.65
N GLY A 164 31.42 -18.95 3.06
CA GLY A 164 31.21 -19.39 4.44
C GLY A 164 30.62 -18.33 5.37
N ASP A 165 30.30 -17.13 4.88
CA ASP A 165 29.60 -16.10 5.65
C ASP A 165 28.08 -16.31 5.60
N HIS A 166 27.63 -17.31 6.37
CA HIS A 166 26.21 -17.63 6.47
C HIS A 166 25.38 -16.49 7.07
N SER A 167 25.98 -15.61 7.88
CA SER A 167 25.30 -14.47 8.51
C SER A 167 24.91 -13.39 7.48
N GLN A 168 25.83 -13.05 6.57
CA GLN A 168 25.53 -12.15 5.46
C GLN A 168 24.57 -12.78 4.46
N SER A 169 24.71 -14.08 4.18
CA SER A 169 23.76 -14.80 3.31
C SER A 169 22.31 -14.70 3.83
N VAL A 170 22.09 -14.92 5.14
CA VAL A 170 20.78 -14.73 5.79
C VAL A 170 20.27 -13.30 5.63
N THR A 171 21.15 -12.30 5.79
CA THR A 171 20.78 -10.89 5.67
C THR A 171 20.25 -10.58 4.26
N TRP A 172 20.95 -11.07 3.22
CA TRP A 172 20.54 -10.88 1.83
C TRP A 172 19.24 -11.63 1.51
N TRP A 173 19.12 -12.90 1.89
CA TRP A 173 17.90 -13.68 1.66
C TRP A 173 16.68 -13.11 2.38
N ARG A 174 16.86 -12.55 3.59
CA ARG A 174 15.79 -11.86 4.32
C ARG A 174 15.36 -10.60 3.60
N ARG A 175 16.29 -9.84 3.02
CA ARG A 175 15.96 -8.65 2.21
C ARG A 175 15.17 -9.04 0.95
N LEU A 176 15.54 -10.14 0.29
CA LEU A 176 14.79 -10.65 -0.87
C LEU A 176 13.38 -11.11 -0.49
N ALA A 177 13.26 -11.95 0.54
CA ALA A 177 11.98 -12.48 0.98
C ALA A 177 11.05 -11.38 1.51
N ASN A 178 11.57 -10.30 2.11
CA ASN A 178 10.75 -9.14 2.47
C ASN A 178 10.26 -8.34 1.25
N SER A 179 10.99 -8.37 0.12
CA SER A 179 10.55 -7.70 -1.11
C SER A 179 9.45 -8.48 -1.84
N ASP A 180 9.42 -9.80 -1.64
CA ASP A 180 8.42 -10.70 -2.21
C ASP A 180 7.99 -11.75 -1.16
N PRO A 181 7.16 -11.35 -0.17
CA PRO A 181 6.80 -12.21 0.97
C PRO A 181 6.04 -13.49 0.61
N LEU A 182 5.42 -13.52 -0.58
CA LEU A 182 4.64 -14.64 -1.09
C LEU A 182 5.46 -15.56 -2.01
N SER A 183 6.77 -15.32 -2.14
CA SER A 183 7.65 -16.18 -2.95
C SER A 183 8.09 -17.42 -2.18
N ALA A 184 7.62 -18.59 -2.64
CA ALA A 184 8.11 -19.89 -2.18
C ALA A 184 9.63 -20.02 -2.35
N GLY A 185 10.16 -19.58 -3.50
CA GLY A 185 11.57 -19.64 -3.83
C GLY A 185 12.44 -18.83 -2.85
N ALA A 186 12.07 -17.58 -2.58
CA ALA A 186 12.80 -16.73 -1.65
C ALA A 186 12.73 -17.28 -0.21
N THR A 187 11.55 -17.77 0.20
CA THR A 187 11.33 -18.40 1.50
C THR A 187 12.21 -19.63 1.69
N LYS A 188 12.21 -20.55 0.72
CA LYS A 188 13.06 -21.75 0.74
C LYS A 188 14.52 -21.39 0.92
N LYS A 189 15.02 -20.42 0.14
CA LYS A 189 16.42 -19.99 0.18
C LYS A 189 16.79 -19.38 1.54
N LEU A 190 15.92 -18.56 2.12
CA LEU A 190 16.12 -18.03 3.47
C LEU A 190 16.13 -19.14 4.54
N MET A 191 15.21 -20.11 4.46
CA MET A 191 15.18 -21.25 5.38
C MET A 191 16.50 -22.05 5.34
N LEU A 192 17.02 -22.32 4.14
CA LEU A 192 18.29 -23.00 3.96
C LEU A 192 19.47 -22.18 4.52
N ALA A 193 19.49 -20.86 4.29
CA ALA A 193 20.53 -19.98 4.81
C ALA A 193 20.50 -19.92 6.35
N LEU A 194 19.32 -19.83 6.97
CA LEU A 194 19.13 -19.87 8.42
C LEU A 194 19.63 -21.20 9.01
N ALA A 195 19.29 -22.32 8.38
CA ALA A 195 19.76 -23.64 8.80
C ALA A 195 21.29 -23.78 8.68
N ALA A 196 21.91 -23.23 7.62
CA ALA A 196 23.36 -23.21 7.44
C ALA A 196 24.07 -22.33 8.47
N ALA A 197 23.43 -21.23 8.90
CA ALA A 197 23.91 -20.38 9.99
C ALA A 197 23.71 -21.00 11.39
N GLY A 198 23.11 -22.20 11.48
CA GLY A 198 22.83 -22.89 12.75
C GLY A 198 21.46 -22.56 13.38
N ASP A 199 20.71 -21.62 12.81
CA ASP A 199 19.39 -21.20 13.29
C ASP A 199 18.25 -22.02 12.66
N ARG A 200 18.20 -23.31 12.98
CA ARG A 200 17.15 -24.22 12.49
C ARG A 200 15.77 -23.83 13.02
N ALA A 201 15.69 -23.36 14.26
CA ALA A 201 14.45 -22.91 14.88
C ALA A 201 13.87 -21.69 14.15
N GLY A 202 14.72 -20.71 13.81
CA GLY A 202 14.35 -19.56 12.99
C GLY A 202 13.88 -19.95 11.59
N ALA A 203 14.51 -20.94 10.95
CA ALA A 203 14.08 -21.45 9.65
C ALA A 203 12.66 -22.05 9.69
N VAL A 204 12.36 -22.90 10.68
CA VAL A 204 11.03 -23.49 10.87
C VAL A 204 9.99 -22.43 11.23
N GLN A 205 10.35 -21.46 12.09
CA GLN A 205 9.45 -20.36 12.43
C GLN A 205 9.12 -19.51 11.21
N TYR A 206 10.10 -19.22 10.35
CA TYR A 206 9.88 -18.45 9.12
C TYR A 206 8.96 -19.20 8.15
N ALA A 207 9.11 -20.51 8.02
CA ALA A 207 8.20 -21.34 7.22
C ALA A 207 6.74 -21.22 7.68
N ARG A 208 6.49 -21.25 9.00
CA ARG A 208 5.14 -21.08 9.55
C ARG A 208 4.55 -19.70 9.23
N VAL A 209 5.37 -18.65 9.30
CA VAL A 209 4.96 -17.28 8.93
C VAL A 209 4.60 -17.21 7.45
N TYR A 210 5.43 -17.79 6.58
CA TYR A 210 5.13 -17.87 5.14
C TYR A 210 3.86 -18.65 4.85
N GLN A 211 3.71 -19.83 5.44
CA GLN A 211 2.54 -20.70 5.26
C GLN A 211 1.25 -19.99 5.68
N GLU A 212 1.30 -19.29 6.82
CA GLU A 212 0.15 -18.50 7.28
C GLU A 212 -0.12 -17.33 6.34
N LEU A 213 0.93 -16.65 5.85
CA LEU A 213 0.78 -15.56 4.89
C LEU A 213 0.20 -16.04 3.55
N VAL A 214 0.66 -17.15 2.98
CA VAL A 214 0.11 -17.72 1.74
C VAL A 214 -1.34 -18.12 1.93
N ARG A 215 -1.68 -18.75 3.06
CA ARG A 215 -3.06 -19.11 3.37
C ARG A 215 -3.94 -17.87 3.54
N GLN A 216 -3.41 -16.81 4.16
CA GLN A 216 -4.13 -15.56 4.41
C GLN A 216 -4.31 -14.70 3.16
N GLU A 217 -3.30 -14.59 2.30
CA GLU A 217 -3.27 -13.64 1.19
C GLU A 217 -3.62 -14.25 -0.16
N LEU A 218 -3.28 -15.54 -0.36
CA LEU A 218 -3.49 -16.24 -1.63
C LEU A 218 -4.60 -17.29 -1.55
N GLU A 219 -5.06 -17.65 -0.35
CA GLU A 219 -6.06 -18.70 -0.12
C GLU A 219 -5.67 -20.04 -0.76
N MET A 220 -4.38 -20.25 -0.95
CA MET A 220 -3.81 -21.49 -1.45
C MET A 220 -3.21 -22.28 -0.28
N GLU A 221 -3.14 -23.60 -0.45
CA GLU A 221 -2.30 -24.39 0.43
C GLU A 221 -0.82 -24.03 0.18
N PRO A 222 0.00 -23.91 1.23
CA PRO A 222 1.41 -23.63 1.08
C PRO A 222 2.12 -24.71 0.24
N ASP A 223 3.19 -24.32 -0.43
CA ASP A 223 3.97 -25.23 -1.25
C ASP A 223 4.50 -26.40 -0.43
N ALA A 224 4.23 -27.63 -0.88
CA ALA A 224 4.71 -28.86 -0.24
C ALA A 224 6.23 -28.87 -0.05
N GLU A 225 6.97 -28.19 -0.92
CA GLU A 225 8.43 -28.04 -0.81
C GLU A 225 8.86 -27.31 0.48
N ILE A 226 8.09 -26.31 0.91
CA ILE A 226 8.35 -25.56 2.15
C ILE A 226 7.98 -26.41 3.37
N GLU A 227 6.88 -27.15 3.28
CA GLU A 227 6.45 -28.09 4.33
C GLU A 227 7.49 -29.20 4.56
N ASP A 228 7.94 -29.84 3.49
CA ASP A 228 8.95 -30.90 3.53
C ASP A 228 10.26 -30.39 4.14
N LEU A 229 10.69 -29.18 3.75
CA LEU A 229 11.90 -28.57 4.31
C LEU A 229 11.73 -28.25 5.80
N ALA A 230 10.58 -27.70 6.21
CA ALA A 230 10.30 -27.42 7.62
C ALA A 230 10.26 -28.71 8.46
N ALA A 231 9.66 -29.78 7.93
CA ALA A 231 9.64 -31.09 8.57
C ALA A 231 11.05 -31.69 8.70
N ALA A 232 11.87 -31.58 7.66
CA ALA A 232 13.27 -32.03 7.68
C ALA A 232 14.12 -31.26 8.71
N LEU A 233 13.93 -29.94 8.82
CA LEU A 233 14.66 -29.09 9.76
C LEU A 233 14.20 -29.24 11.21
N SER A 234 12.95 -29.66 11.44
CA SER A 234 12.38 -29.90 12.77
C SER A 234 12.82 -31.22 13.41
N ARG A 235 13.34 -32.17 12.62
CA ARG A 235 13.86 -33.43 13.16
C ARG A 235 15.10 -33.13 14.01
N PRO A 236 15.15 -33.55 15.28
CA PRO A 236 16.30 -33.31 16.12
C PRO A 236 17.53 -33.98 15.50
N ALA A 237 18.57 -33.19 15.24
CA ALA A 237 19.91 -33.74 15.10
C ALA A 237 20.25 -34.33 16.47
N ILE A 238 20.32 -35.65 16.57
CA ILE A 238 20.63 -36.34 17.82
C ILE A 238 22.03 -35.87 18.24
N SER A 239 22.09 -34.96 19.22
CA SER A 239 23.31 -34.61 19.96
C SER A 239 22.97 -34.00 21.31
N ALA A 240 23.16 -34.86 22.32
CA ALA A 240 23.58 -34.61 23.70
C ALA A 240 23.04 -33.38 24.46
N THR A 241 22.20 -33.70 25.45
CA THR A 241 21.81 -32.92 26.61
C THR A 241 23.00 -32.29 27.35
N VAL A 242 22.94 -30.99 27.63
CA VAL A 242 23.67 -30.36 28.75
C VAL A 242 22.71 -29.48 29.54
N ASN A 243 22.32 -29.97 30.72
CA ASN A 243 21.68 -29.17 31.77
C ASN A 243 22.75 -28.34 32.48
N LEU A 244 22.55 -27.03 32.59
CA LEU A 244 23.30 -26.15 33.49
C LEU A 244 22.31 -25.39 34.37
N ALA A 245 22.30 -25.76 35.64
CA ALA A 245 21.58 -25.08 36.70
C ALA A 245 22.28 -23.76 37.06
N VAL A 246 21.51 -22.68 37.21
CA VAL A 246 21.96 -21.38 37.70
C VAL A 246 21.23 -21.08 39.00
N SER A 247 21.99 -20.73 40.05
CA SER A 247 21.46 -20.13 41.29
C SER A 247 21.80 -18.62 41.32
N PRO A 248 20.95 -17.76 41.91
CA PRO A 248 21.18 -16.32 41.99
C PRO A 248 21.73 -15.85 43.34
N HIS A 249 22.56 -14.81 43.32
CA HIS A 249 22.95 -14.02 44.48
C HIS A 249 22.62 -12.53 44.28
N THR A 250 22.04 -11.92 45.31
CA THR A 250 21.82 -10.47 45.48
C THR A 250 22.71 -9.97 46.63
N PRO A 251 23.06 -8.67 46.68
CA PRO A 251 22.72 -7.94 47.90
C PRO A 251 22.29 -6.47 47.72
N SER A 252 21.57 -6.01 48.74
CA SER A 252 21.00 -4.67 49.01
C SER A 252 22.00 -3.64 49.53
N VAL A 253 21.70 -2.34 49.37
CA VAL A 253 22.18 -1.24 50.23
C VAL A 253 21.07 -0.17 50.42
N THR A 254 20.96 0.35 51.66
CA THR A 254 20.02 1.34 52.20
C THR A 254 20.65 2.76 52.22
N PRO A 255 19.87 3.87 52.16
CA PRO A 255 20.40 5.24 52.10
C PRO A 255 20.43 5.98 53.45
N SER A 256 21.16 7.10 53.52
CA SER A 256 21.28 7.98 54.70
C SER A 256 20.91 9.43 54.37
N VAL A 257 20.24 10.07 55.34
CA VAL A 257 19.49 11.33 55.32
C VAL A 257 20.37 12.50 55.76
N ALA A 258 20.10 13.74 55.29
CA ALA A 258 20.25 14.94 56.12
C ALA A 258 19.39 16.13 55.62
N THR A 259 18.72 16.75 56.59
CA THR A 259 17.76 17.85 56.52
C THR A 259 18.44 19.18 56.87
N SER A 260 17.97 20.32 56.33
CA SER A 260 17.80 21.56 57.12
C SER A 260 17.09 22.68 56.34
N THR A 261 16.03 23.20 56.95
CA THR A 261 15.35 24.50 56.77
C THR A 261 15.94 25.51 57.79
N PRO A 262 15.45 26.75 58.05
CA PRO A 262 14.64 27.76 57.31
C PRO A 262 15.11 29.24 57.51
N GLN A 263 14.28 30.21 57.03
CA GLN A 263 14.07 31.63 57.49
C GLN A 263 15.20 32.66 57.33
N GLY A 264 15.01 33.95 56.99
CA GLY A 264 13.85 34.81 56.74
C GLY A 264 14.29 36.29 56.82
N LYS A 265 13.51 37.23 56.24
CA LYS A 265 13.23 38.63 56.69
C LYS A 265 12.75 39.52 55.54
N GLU A 266 11.53 40.03 55.69
CA GLU A 266 10.98 41.17 54.93
C GLU A 266 11.59 42.50 55.38
N HIS A 267 11.69 43.49 54.47
CA HIS A 267 11.27 44.86 54.75
C HIS A 267 10.92 45.62 53.44
N SER A 268 9.80 46.34 53.53
CA SER A 268 9.07 47.06 52.49
C SER A 268 9.70 48.41 52.11
N ARG A 269 9.82 48.68 50.81
CA ARG A 269 9.74 50.04 50.22
C ARG A 269 8.69 50.04 49.10
N ARG A 270 7.44 49.95 49.56
CA ARG A 270 6.21 50.22 48.81
C ARG A 270 6.22 51.66 48.29
N ASP A 271 6.60 51.80 47.03
CA ASP A 271 6.06 52.77 46.05
C ASP A 271 6.78 52.72 44.69
N ARG A 272 7.88 51.95 44.60
CA ARG A 272 8.43 51.47 43.32
C ARG A 272 8.07 50.00 43.02
N THR A 273 7.69 49.25 44.05
CA THR A 273 7.27 47.84 43.94
C THR A 273 5.99 47.66 43.14
N VAL A 274 5.06 48.61 43.10
CA VAL A 274 3.83 48.45 42.30
C VAL A 274 4.16 48.46 40.81
N LEU A 275 5.06 49.35 40.36
CA LEU A 275 5.48 49.41 38.95
C LEU A 275 6.31 48.19 38.54
N TYR A 276 7.27 47.78 39.37
CA TYR A 276 8.03 46.54 39.14
C TYR A 276 7.14 45.29 39.24
N ALA A 277 6.15 45.28 40.14
CA ALA A 277 5.21 44.16 40.25
C ALA A 277 4.32 44.04 39.00
N VAL A 278 3.87 45.15 38.41
CA VAL A 278 3.11 45.11 37.15
C VAL A 278 3.97 44.61 35.99
N ILE A 279 5.23 45.06 35.88
CA ILE A 279 6.14 44.59 34.82
C ILE A 279 6.50 43.12 35.02
N VAL A 280 6.82 42.70 36.25
CA VAL A 280 7.13 41.30 36.56
C VAL A 280 5.89 40.43 36.35
N LEU A 281 4.70 40.89 36.73
CA LEU A 281 3.45 40.17 36.48
C LEU A 281 3.18 40.07 34.97
N ALA A 282 3.40 41.13 34.20
CA ALA A 282 3.29 41.08 32.75
C ALA A 282 4.31 40.11 32.15
N MET A 283 5.58 40.14 32.55
CA MET A 283 6.60 39.19 32.09
C MET A 283 6.31 37.75 32.52
N LEU A 284 5.75 37.53 33.71
CA LEU A 284 5.33 36.20 34.18
C LEU A 284 4.11 35.70 33.42
N ILE A 285 3.16 36.57 33.08
CA ILE A 285 2.00 36.23 32.25
C ILE A 285 2.45 35.92 30.82
N SER A 286 3.30 36.77 30.22
CA SER A 286 3.84 36.55 28.87
C SER A 286 4.73 35.31 28.82
N GLY A 287 5.61 35.13 29.80
CA GLY A 287 6.46 33.94 29.94
C GLY A 287 5.63 32.68 30.17
N GLY A 288 4.56 32.76 30.98
CA GLY A 288 3.62 31.66 31.20
C GLY A 288 2.79 31.34 29.95
N ALA A 289 2.39 32.34 29.18
CA ALA A 289 1.67 32.17 27.91
C ALA A 289 2.56 31.54 26.83
N ILE A 290 3.80 32.04 26.67
CA ILE A 290 4.79 31.49 25.74
C ILE A 290 5.16 30.06 26.16
N TRP A 291 5.40 29.82 27.45
CA TRP A 291 5.68 28.49 27.98
C TRP A 291 4.49 27.56 27.76
N GLY A 292 3.26 28.02 28.00
CA GLY A 292 2.03 27.26 27.80
C GLY A 292 1.81 26.86 26.35
N TRP A 293 2.11 27.77 25.41
CA TRP A 293 1.96 27.52 23.97
C TRP A 293 3.09 26.67 23.39
N MET A 294 4.28 26.73 23.97
CA MET A 294 5.44 25.90 23.62
C MET A 294 5.45 24.54 24.32
N ARG A 295 4.50 24.23 25.22
CA ARG A 295 4.42 22.88 25.80
C ARG A 295 4.08 21.90 24.68
N PRO A 296 4.93 20.90 24.38
CA PRO A 296 4.53 19.82 23.49
C PRO A 296 3.25 19.21 24.05
N ALA A 297 2.23 19.07 23.20
CA ALA A 297 0.97 18.45 23.60
C ALA A 297 1.31 17.12 24.28
N PRO A 298 0.77 16.84 25.49
CA PRO A 298 1.07 15.60 26.18
C PRO A 298 0.78 14.46 25.21
N ALA A 299 1.79 13.63 24.96
CA ALA A 299 1.68 12.51 24.03
C ALA A 299 0.39 11.75 24.38
N LYS A 300 -0.55 11.67 23.43
CA LYS A 300 -1.82 10.94 23.63
C LYS A 300 -1.45 9.58 24.19
N GLN A 301 -1.82 9.32 25.45
CA GLN A 301 -1.57 8.03 26.08
C GLN A 301 -2.28 6.98 25.24
N VAL A 302 -1.51 6.14 24.56
CA VAL A 302 -2.03 5.00 23.82
C VAL A 302 -2.48 3.98 24.86
N VAL A 303 -3.77 3.97 25.16
CA VAL A 303 -4.38 2.93 26.00
C VAL A 303 -4.57 1.70 25.12
N ARG A 304 -3.77 0.66 25.37
CA ARG A 304 -3.94 -0.65 24.75
C ARG A 304 -4.83 -1.50 25.66
N SER A 305 -5.98 -1.94 25.15
CA SER A 305 -6.85 -2.89 25.83
C SER A 305 -6.89 -4.18 25.01
N MET A 306 -6.55 -5.30 25.64
CA MET A 306 -6.72 -6.62 25.03
C MET A 306 -8.12 -7.13 25.35
N LEU A 307 -8.92 -7.41 24.32
CA LEU A 307 -10.24 -8.02 24.47
C LEU A 307 -10.09 -9.52 24.22
N ALA A 308 -10.21 -10.34 25.25
CA ALA A 308 -10.30 -11.79 25.08
C ALA A 308 -11.66 -12.12 24.45
N ILE A 309 -11.64 -12.84 23.33
CA ILE A 309 -12.83 -13.39 22.68
C ILE A 309 -12.86 -14.87 23.05
N ASP A 310 -13.95 -15.32 23.66
CA ASP A 310 -14.14 -16.74 24.01
C ASP A 310 -14.19 -17.59 22.72
N SER A 311 -13.73 -18.83 22.81
CA SER A 311 -13.71 -19.82 21.73
C SER A 311 -15.07 -20.03 21.03
N THR A 312 -16.19 -19.84 21.74
CA THR A 312 -17.56 -19.95 21.20
C THR A 312 -17.99 -18.70 20.42
N GLU A 313 -17.32 -17.58 20.67
CA GLU A 313 -17.48 -16.30 19.99
C GLU A 313 -16.29 -16.01 19.07
N ALA A 314 -15.39 -16.98 18.85
CA ALA A 314 -14.17 -16.80 18.09
C ALA A 314 -14.47 -16.22 16.71
N MET A 315 -13.62 -15.29 16.29
CA MET A 315 -13.73 -14.71 14.95
C MET A 315 -13.62 -15.83 13.91
N ALA A 316 -14.57 -15.84 12.99
CA ALA A 316 -14.58 -16.83 11.92
C ALA A 316 -13.36 -16.61 11.01
N PRO A 317 -12.78 -17.68 10.45
CA PRO A 317 -11.87 -17.56 9.32
C PRO A 317 -12.57 -16.83 8.17
N SER A 318 -11.86 -15.95 7.46
CA SER A 318 -12.37 -15.25 6.28
C SER A 318 -11.30 -15.21 5.18
N THR A 319 -11.71 -14.91 3.97
CA THR A 319 -10.86 -14.70 2.80
C THR A 319 -9.94 -13.47 2.95
N ALA A 320 -8.85 -13.40 2.18
CA ALA A 320 -7.84 -12.32 2.19
C ALA A 320 -8.47 -10.92 2.03
N TRP A 321 -9.58 -10.87 1.30
CA TRP A 321 -10.23 -9.63 0.86
C TRP A 321 -11.49 -9.27 1.66
N SER A 322 -11.89 -10.07 2.65
CA SER A 322 -13.10 -9.82 3.45
C SER A 322 -12.82 -9.22 4.84
N GLY A 323 -13.47 -8.10 5.15
CA GLY A 323 -13.40 -7.48 6.46
C GLY A 323 -14.01 -8.39 7.55
N ARG A 324 -13.36 -8.53 8.69
CA ARG A 324 -13.84 -9.39 9.79
C ARG A 324 -14.46 -8.64 10.96
N LEU A 325 -14.24 -7.32 11.02
CA LEU A 325 -14.61 -6.47 12.14
C LEU A 325 -14.96 -5.06 11.64
N ALA A 326 -16.01 -4.51 12.22
CA ALA A 326 -16.40 -3.12 12.11
C ALA A 326 -16.61 -2.54 13.52
N ILE A 327 -16.33 -1.24 13.66
CA ILE A 327 -16.57 -0.49 14.90
C ILE A 327 -17.65 0.54 14.60
N SER A 328 -18.62 0.70 15.49
CA SER A 328 -19.67 1.71 15.32
C SER A 328 -19.06 3.12 15.32
N PRO A 329 -19.66 4.10 14.62
CA PRO A 329 -19.11 5.47 14.53
C PRO A 329 -18.89 6.16 15.89
N ASP A 330 -19.72 5.83 16.89
CA ASP A 330 -19.62 6.31 18.27
C ASP A 330 -18.61 5.50 19.14
N GLY A 331 -18.02 4.44 18.59
CA GLY A 331 -17.07 3.55 19.27
C GLY A 331 -17.68 2.69 20.38
N SER A 332 -19.01 2.64 20.49
CA SER A 332 -19.69 1.93 21.57
C SER A 332 -19.94 0.45 21.28
N ARG A 333 -19.88 0.01 20.02
CA ARG A 333 -20.16 -1.35 19.58
C ARG A 333 -19.14 -1.87 18.59
N LEU A 334 -18.96 -3.19 18.62
CA LEU A 334 -18.17 -3.96 17.67
C LEU A 334 -19.10 -4.92 16.93
N ALA A 335 -18.99 -4.95 15.62
CA ALA A 335 -19.65 -5.94 14.77
C ALA A 335 -18.56 -6.81 14.15
N TYR A 336 -18.62 -8.12 14.33
CA TYR A 336 -17.62 -9.02 13.77
C TYR A 336 -18.25 -10.34 13.38
N ILE A 337 -17.57 -11.06 12.49
CA ILE A 337 -18.02 -12.39 12.07
C ILE A 337 -17.41 -13.42 12.99
N GLY A 338 -18.25 -14.25 13.60
CA GLY A 338 -17.75 -15.26 14.53
C GLY A 338 -18.78 -16.32 14.92
N GLY A 339 -18.36 -17.18 15.83
CA GLY A 339 -19.15 -18.32 16.28
C GLY A 339 -19.24 -19.46 15.26
N PRO A 340 -19.93 -20.55 15.62
CA PRO A 340 -19.86 -21.83 14.90
C PRO A 340 -20.48 -21.84 13.50
N ARG A 341 -21.24 -20.80 13.14
CA ARG A 341 -21.90 -20.68 11.83
C ARG A 341 -21.43 -19.45 11.04
N SER A 342 -20.28 -18.88 11.41
CA SER A 342 -19.71 -17.68 10.78
C SER A 342 -20.77 -16.58 10.62
N GLN A 343 -21.38 -16.18 11.73
CA GLN A 343 -22.53 -15.28 11.74
C GLN A 343 -22.14 -13.91 12.28
N LEU A 344 -22.97 -12.90 12.02
CA LEU A 344 -22.73 -11.56 12.54
C LEU A 344 -22.97 -11.53 14.06
N LEU A 345 -21.92 -11.16 14.79
CA LEU A 345 -21.92 -10.98 16.24
C LEU A 345 -21.78 -9.49 16.56
N ILE A 346 -22.65 -8.98 17.44
CA ILE A 346 -22.64 -7.61 17.91
C ILE A 346 -22.28 -7.59 19.38
N ARG A 347 -21.24 -6.85 19.75
CA ARG A 347 -20.78 -6.71 21.13
C ARG A 347 -20.72 -5.24 21.52
N ALA A 348 -21.51 -4.84 22.51
CA ALA A 348 -21.34 -3.53 23.11
C ALA A 348 -20.04 -3.50 23.92
N ARG A 349 -19.37 -2.35 23.98
CA ARG A 349 -18.10 -2.18 24.70
C ARG A 349 -18.20 -2.48 26.20
N ASN A 350 -19.40 -2.32 26.77
CA ASN A 350 -19.70 -2.63 28.17
C ASN A 350 -20.26 -4.04 28.39
N GLN A 351 -20.34 -4.88 27.35
CA GLN A 351 -20.85 -6.24 27.43
C GLN A 351 -19.72 -7.27 27.30
N LEU A 352 -19.82 -8.32 28.11
CA LEU A 352 -18.85 -9.40 28.13
C LEU A 352 -19.03 -10.36 26.95
N HIS A 353 -20.27 -10.60 26.54
CA HIS A 353 -20.65 -11.55 25.50
C HIS A 353 -21.25 -10.83 24.30
N ALA A 354 -20.94 -11.31 23.11
CA ALA A 354 -21.57 -10.84 21.88
C ALA A 354 -22.94 -11.50 21.67
N MET A 355 -23.85 -10.76 21.03
CA MET A 355 -25.15 -11.24 20.62
C MET A 355 -25.12 -11.60 19.13
N ALA A 356 -25.57 -12.80 18.78
CA ALA A 356 -25.71 -13.20 17.39
C ALA A 356 -26.93 -12.54 16.75
N VAL A 357 -26.76 -12.02 15.54
CA VAL A 357 -27.85 -11.48 14.73
C VAL A 357 -28.48 -12.63 13.93
N PRO A 358 -29.75 -13.00 14.17
CA PRO A 358 -30.38 -14.10 13.44
C PRO A 358 -30.45 -13.86 11.93
N GLY A 359 -30.26 -14.90 11.11
CA GLY A 359 -30.35 -14.82 9.65
C GLY A 359 -29.09 -14.31 8.95
N THR A 360 -27.98 -14.17 9.68
CA THR A 360 -26.68 -13.68 9.20
C THR A 360 -25.62 -14.78 9.11
N GLU A 361 -26.04 -16.05 9.11
CA GLU A 361 -25.13 -17.18 8.94
C GLU A 361 -24.38 -17.08 7.61
N GLY A 362 -23.05 -17.25 7.65
CA GLY A 362 -22.17 -17.07 6.48
C GLY A 362 -21.88 -15.62 6.08
N ALA A 363 -22.20 -14.65 6.94
CA ALA A 363 -21.92 -13.24 6.67
C ALA A 363 -20.41 -12.94 6.63
N THR A 364 -20.01 -12.00 5.79
CA THR A 364 -18.65 -11.47 5.66
C THR A 364 -18.69 -9.94 5.59
N SER A 365 -17.54 -9.28 5.82
CA SER A 365 -17.37 -7.84 5.59
C SER A 365 -18.44 -6.96 6.25
N PRO A 366 -18.57 -6.97 7.60
CA PRO A 366 -19.54 -6.12 8.28
C PRO A 366 -19.14 -4.64 8.22
N PHE A 367 -20.12 -3.75 8.10
CA PHE A 367 -19.93 -2.30 8.11
C PHE A 367 -21.12 -1.59 8.77
N PHE A 368 -20.87 -0.54 9.54
CA PHE A 368 -21.94 0.18 10.25
C PHE A 368 -22.57 1.27 9.39
N SER A 369 -23.87 1.46 9.60
CA SER A 369 -24.58 2.69 9.24
C SER A 369 -23.98 3.92 9.94
N PRO A 370 -24.08 5.12 9.34
CA PRO A 370 -23.59 6.36 9.95
C PRO A 370 -24.24 6.69 11.30
N ASP A 371 -25.48 6.25 11.53
CA ASP A 371 -26.20 6.43 12.79
C ASP A 371 -25.92 5.31 13.81
N GLY A 372 -25.19 4.26 13.42
CA GLY A 372 -24.83 3.12 14.26
C GLY A 372 -25.99 2.18 14.60
N ARG A 373 -27.17 2.32 13.97
CA ARG A 373 -28.37 1.52 14.29
C ARG A 373 -28.52 0.27 13.42
N GLN A 374 -27.88 0.25 12.27
CA GLN A 374 -27.90 -0.85 11.32
C GLN A 374 -26.48 -1.31 10.97
N VAL A 375 -26.35 -2.58 10.61
CA VAL A 375 -25.10 -3.17 10.14
C VAL A 375 -25.33 -3.80 8.79
N GLY A 376 -24.61 -3.32 7.80
CA GLY A 376 -24.49 -3.95 6.51
C GLY A 376 -23.49 -5.10 6.56
N PHE A 377 -23.72 -6.12 5.77
CA PHE A 377 -22.84 -7.27 5.63
C PHE A 377 -23.00 -7.86 4.22
N LEU A 378 -21.99 -8.62 3.81
CA LEU A 378 -22.03 -9.37 2.57
C LEU A 378 -22.38 -10.83 2.89
N ARG A 379 -23.16 -11.46 2.02
CA ARG A 379 -23.39 -12.91 2.02
C ARG A 379 -23.58 -13.33 0.57
N ASP A 380 -22.95 -14.41 0.10
CA ASP A 380 -23.16 -14.90 -1.28
C ASP A 380 -23.06 -13.81 -2.38
N PHE A 381 -22.13 -12.85 -2.23
CA PHE A 381 -21.95 -11.69 -3.13
C PHE A 381 -23.14 -10.71 -3.20
N ILE A 382 -24.04 -10.77 -2.23
CA ILE A 382 -25.13 -9.80 -2.04
C ILE A 382 -24.85 -8.95 -0.79
N VAL A 383 -25.18 -7.65 -0.87
CA VAL A 383 -25.14 -6.76 0.30
C VAL A 383 -26.52 -6.78 0.94
N GLN A 384 -26.52 -7.13 2.23
CA GLN A 384 -27.70 -7.09 3.07
C GLN A 384 -27.47 -6.16 4.26
N ILE A 385 -28.55 -5.68 4.83
CA ILE A 385 -28.52 -4.84 6.03
C ILE A 385 -29.40 -5.47 7.09
N ALA A 386 -28.86 -5.59 8.30
CA ALA A 386 -29.60 -5.99 9.49
C ALA A 386 -29.79 -4.80 10.44
N SER A 387 -31.01 -4.66 10.96
CA SER A 387 -31.30 -3.76 12.06
C SER A 387 -30.80 -4.34 13.38
N LEU A 388 -30.14 -3.52 14.19
CA LEU A 388 -29.73 -3.93 15.55
C LEU A 388 -30.92 -4.00 16.52
N ASP A 389 -32.05 -3.39 16.16
CA ASP A 389 -33.31 -3.46 16.93
C ASP A 389 -34.09 -4.77 16.67
N GLY A 390 -33.55 -5.64 15.79
CA GLY A 390 -34.15 -6.91 15.39
C GLY A 390 -34.91 -6.84 14.08
N GLY A 391 -35.34 -8.01 13.59
CA GLY A 391 -35.98 -8.20 12.28
C GLY A 391 -35.07 -8.98 11.30
N PRO A 392 -35.64 -9.48 10.19
CA PRO A 392 -34.87 -10.18 9.19
C PRO A 392 -33.94 -9.23 8.42
N PRO A 393 -32.74 -9.68 8.00
CA PRO A 393 -31.90 -8.89 7.11
C PRO A 393 -32.60 -8.59 5.77
N ILE A 394 -32.36 -7.39 5.25
CA ILE A 394 -32.94 -6.90 4.00
C ILE A 394 -31.83 -6.87 2.94
N THR A 395 -32.10 -7.40 1.75
CA THR A 395 -31.17 -7.30 0.62
C THR A 395 -31.26 -5.91 -0.02
N VAL A 396 -30.12 -5.25 -0.14
CA VAL A 396 -30.00 -3.91 -0.75
C VAL A 396 -29.36 -3.98 -2.13
N LEU A 397 -28.46 -4.94 -2.34
CA LEU A 397 -27.86 -5.23 -3.64
C LEU A 397 -27.75 -6.73 -3.82
N ASP A 398 -28.33 -7.26 -4.89
CA ASP A 398 -28.52 -8.70 -5.14
C ASP A 398 -27.63 -9.28 -6.25
N SER A 399 -26.80 -8.44 -6.89
CA SER A 399 -25.96 -8.84 -8.01
C SER A 399 -24.73 -7.93 -8.16
N LEU A 400 -23.67 -8.50 -8.76
CA LEU A 400 -22.48 -7.79 -9.28
C LEU A 400 -21.49 -7.24 -8.24
N ILE A 401 -21.51 -7.69 -6.98
CA ILE A 401 -20.55 -7.21 -5.97
C ILE A 401 -19.28 -8.06 -5.99
N GLY A 402 -18.13 -7.40 -5.90
CA GLY A 402 -16.84 -8.06 -5.78
C GLY A 402 -16.56 -8.60 -4.37
N VAL A 403 -15.34 -9.02 -4.12
CA VAL A 403 -14.93 -9.67 -2.86
C VAL A 403 -14.33 -8.71 -1.84
N SER A 404 -14.11 -7.44 -2.22
CA SER A 404 -13.31 -6.47 -1.45
C SER A 404 -14.08 -5.76 -0.34
N GLY A 405 -15.39 -5.99 -0.25
CA GLY A 405 -16.26 -5.50 0.82
C GLY A 405 -17.07 -4.27 0.45
N ALA A 406 -17.75 -3.69 1.44
CA ALA A 406 -18.58 -2.50 1.25
C ALA A 406 -18.47 -1.53 2.44
N SER A 407 -18.83 -0.27 2.21
CA SER A 407 -18.81 0.79 3.20
C SER A 407 -20.05 1.68 3.09
N TRP A 408 -20.57 2.13 4.22
CA TRP A 408 -21.73 3.03 4.27
C TRP A 408 -21.26 4.47 4.42
N GLY A 409 -21.57 5.29 3.41
CA GLY A 409 -21.28 6.71 3.42
C GLY A 409 -22.22 7.51 4.32
N PRO A 410 -21.80 8.71 4.77
CA PRO A 410 -22.62 9.62 5.58
C PRO A 410 -23.83 10.18 4.81
N ASP A 411 -23.87 9.99 3.49
CA ASP A 411 -24.92 10.41 2.56
C ASP A 411 -26.06 9.38 2.43
N ASN A 412 -26.06 8.32 3.25
CA ASN A 412 -27.01 7.20 3.21
C ASN A 412 -26.86 6.28 1.98
N PHE A 413 -25.70 6.30 1.31
CA PHE A 413 -25.38 5.36 0.25
C PHE A 413 -24.37 4.31 0.72
N ILE A 414 -24.49 3.11 0.16
CA ILE A 414 -23.52 2.04 0.32
C ILE A 414 -22.66 1.98 -0.94
N TYR A 415 -21.36 1.94 -0.71
CA TYR A 415 -20.33 1.83 -1.73
C TYR A 415 -19.72 0.43 -1.67
N ALA A 416 -19.72 -0.27 -2.80
CA ALA A 416 -19.20 -1.63 -2.91
C ALA A 416 -18.38 -1.77 -4.19
N ASP A 417 -17.45 -2.73 -4.24
CA ASP A 417 -16.73 -3.07 -5.47
C ASP A 417 -17.60 -3.91 -6.42
N ALA A 418 -17.34 -3.83 -7.74
CA ALA A 418 -18.08 -4.58 -8.76
C ALA A 418 -17.30 -5.78 -9.32
N PHE A 419 -17.97 -6.92 -9.55
CA PHE A 419 -17.43 -8.13 -10.20
C PHE A 419 -17.57 -8.10 -11.74
N SER A 420 -17.32 -6.95 -12.39
CA SER A 420 -17.32 -6.85 -13.86
C SER A 420 -15.91 -6.69 -14.40
N ASP A 421 -15.70 -6.93 -15.70
CA ASP A 421 -14.42 -6.86 -16.43
C ASP A 421 -13.67 -5.50 -16.31
N ASN A 422 -14.20 -4.55 -15.53
CA ASN A 422 -13.71 -3.20 -15.36
C ASN A 422 -13.70 -2.68 -13.89
N PHE A 423 -13.69 -3.57 -12.87
CA PHE A 423 -13.51 -3.28 -11.43
C PHE A 423 -13.99 -1.89 -10.96
N GLY A 424 -15.25 -1.55 -11.22
CA GLY A 424 -15.82 -0.24 -10.86
C GLY A 424 -16.32 -0.18 -9.41
N LEU A 425 -16.52 1.03 -8.90
CA LEU A 425 -17.21 1.26 -7.62
C LEU A 425 -18.72 1.39 -7.86
N LEU A 426 -19.52 0.54 -7.22
CA LEU A 426 -20.97 0.63 -7.19
C LEU A 426 -21.40 1.53 -6.03
N ARG A 427 -22.45 2.32 -6.27
CA ARG A 427 -23.11 3.13 -5.26
C ARG A 427 -24.59 2.80 -5.28
N VAL A 428 -25.14 2.36 -4.16
CA VAL A 428 -26.56 2.02 -4.00
C VAL A 428 -27.13 2.77 -2.80
N GLU A 429 -28.35 3.30 -2.94
CA GLU A 429 -29.02 3.93 -1.81
C GLU A 429 -29.44 2.86 -0.79
N ALA A 430 -29.24 3.11 0.51
CA ALA A 430 -29.56 2.15 1.57
C ALA A 430 -31.06 2.08 1.87
N ASN A 431 -31.89 1.89 0.84
CA ASN A 431 -33.34 1.87 0.97
C ASN A 431 -33.86 0.47 1.33
N THR A 432 -34.69 0.41 2.36
CA THR A 432 -35.30 -0.82 2.90
C THR A 432 -36.42 -1.44 2.04
N HIS A 433 -36.65 -0.92 0.82
CA HIS A 433 -37.77 -1.29 -0.05
C HIS A 433 -37.37 -2.12 -1.29
N GLY A 434 -36.18 -2.70 -1.30
CA GLY A 434 -35.64 -3.43 -2.46
C GLY A 434 -34.99 -2.48 -3.47
N PRO A 435 -34.27 -3.03 -4.49
CA PRO A 435 -33.39 -2.24 -5.35
C PRO A 435 -34.20 -1.22 -6.16
N THR A 436 -34.18 0.03 -5.70
CA THR A 436 -34.63 1.16 -6.49
C THR A 436 -33.40 1.70 -7.20
N CYS A 437 -33.05 1.13 -8.35
CA CYS A 437 -32.08 1.74 -9.24
C CYS A 437 -32.65 3.08 -9.72
N CYS A 438 -32.28 4.18 -9.07
CA CYS A 438 -32.56 5.52 -9.59
C CYS A 438 -31.71 5.75 -10.85
N PRO A 439 -32.34 5.98 -12.03
CA PRO A 439 -31.65 6.16 -13.29
C PRO A 439 -31.27 7.64 -13.49
N THR A 440 -30.32 8.14 -12.72
CA THR A 440 -29.61 9.40 -12.98
C THR A 440 -28.26 9.29 -12.27
N GLU A 441 -27.13 8.93 -12.87
CA GLU A 441 -26.53 9.33 -14.14
C GLU A 441 -25.93 8.13 -14.89
N LYS A 442 -25.84 8.28 -16.22
CA LYS A 442 -25.52 7.27 -17.24
C LYS A 442 -24.24 6.45 -16.95
N ALA A 443 -24.39 5.24 -16.41
CA ALA A 443 -23.33 4.21 -16.48
C ALA A 443 -23.83 2.76 -16.39
N CYS A 444 -25.10 2.48 -16.72
CA CYS A 444 -25.58 1.10 -16.86
C CYS A 444 -26.01 0.83 -18.31
N CYS A 445 -25.39 -0.18 -18.91
CA CYS A 445 -25.67 -0.77 -20.22
C CYS A 445 -25.13 0.00 -21.45
N LEU A 446 -23.88 -0.28 -21.84
CA LEU A 446 -23.50 -0.25 -23.26
C LEU A 446 -23.51 -1.68 -23.81
N ARG A 447 -24.69 -2.06 -24.30
CA ARG A 447 -24.89 -3.14 -25.26
C ARG A 447 -24.31 -2.66 -26.59
N SER A 448 -23.33 -3.38 -27.12
CA SER A 448 -22.84 -3.22 -28.50
C SER A 448 -23.97 -3.55 -29.48
N GLY A 449 -24.35 -2.57 -30.32
CA GLY A 449 -25.34 -2.76 -31.38
C GLY A 449 -25.62 -1.51 -32.22
N SER A 450 -24.94 -1.42 -33.37
CA SER A 450 -25.21 -0.60 -34.58
C SER A 450 -24.88 0.90 -34.54
N GLY A 451 -24.26 1.53 -35.55
CA GLY A 451 -23.78 1.09 -36.87
C GLY A 451 -23.49 2.32 -37.76
N GLU A 452 -22.83 2.14 -38.91
CA GLU A 452 -22.80 3.08 -40.04
C GLU A 452 -22.55 2.26 -41.32
N ARG A 453 -23.61 1.91 -42.07
CA ARG A 453 -24.00 2.51 -43.37
C ARG A 453 -22.83 3.02 -44.23
N THR A 454 -22.49 2.21 -45.22
CA THR A 454 -22.23 2.70 -46.59
C THR A 454 -23.25 2.04 -47.51
N GLU A 455 -24.04 2.88 -48.18
CA GLU A 455 -24.88 2.52 -49.32
C GLU A 455 -24.00 1.95 -50.45
N GLN A 456 -24.35 0.77 -50.95
CA GLN A 456 -24.34 0.55 -52.40
C GLN A 456 -25.33 -0.56 -52.76
N GLU A 457 -26.39 -0.11 -53.39
CA GLU A 457 -27.46 -0.86 -54.02
C GLU A 457 -26.97 -1.39 -55.38
N VAL A 458 -26.82 -2.71 -55.57
CA VAL A 458 -27.04 -3.37 -56.87
C VAL A 458 -27.52 -4.81 -56.65
N GLY A 459 -28.80 -5.04 -56.91
CA GLY A 459 -29.23 -6.02 -57.90
C GLY A 459 -28.94 -7.52 -57.70
N SER A 460 -30.00 -8.21 -57.29
CA SER A 460 -30.53 -9.41 -57.96
C SER A 460 -30.06 -10.83 -57.53
N ARG A 461 -31.04 -11.53 -56.96
CA ARG A 461 -31.45 -12.93 -57.22
C ARG A 461 -30.42 -14.05 -56.96
N SER A 462 -30.61 -14.72 -55.82
CA SER A 462 -30.32 -16.16 -55.66
C SER A 462 -31.62 -16.99 -55.70
N ARG A 463 -31.77 -17.74 -56.80
CA ARG A 463 -32.46 -19.03 -56.95
C ARG A 463 -31.52 -19.80 -57.88
N SER A 464 -31.16 -21.06 -57.72
CA SER A 464 -31.85 -22.22 -57.18
C SER A 464 -30.89 -23.42 -57.27
N LEU A 465 -31.09 -24.40 -56.38
CA LEU A 465 -31.10 -25.86 -56.59
C LEU A 465 -30.02 -26.54 -57.49
N TRP A 466 -29.27 -27.46 -56.87
CA TRP A 466 -28.58 -28.67 -57.40
C TRP A 466 -29.21 -29.28 -58.70
N PRO A 467 -28.47 -30.00 -59.59
CA PRO A 467 -27.70 -31.21 -59.22
C PRO A 467 -26.50 -31.69 -60.10
N THR A 468 -25.74 -32.64 -59.53
CA THR A 468 -25.00 -33.80 -60.10
C THR A 468 -24.41 -33.85 -61.53
N SER A 469 -23.10 -34.22 -61.54
CA SER A 469 -22.44 -35.32 -62.30
C SER A 469 -21.78 -35.10 -63.68
N ARG A 470 -20.67 -35.87 -63.85
CA ARG A 470 -19.84 -36.26 -65.03
C ARG A 470 -18.73 -35.29 -65.45
N GLN A 471 -17.45 -35.67 -65.29
CA GLN A 471 -16.62 -36.59 -66.12
C GLN A 471 -16.34 -36.06 -67.54
N GLY A 472 -15.04 -36.00 -67.90
CA GLY A 472 -14.51 -35.80 -69.26
C GLY A 472 -13.55 -34.61 -69.34
N ASN A 473 -12.25 -34.77 -69.08
CA ASN A 473 -11.19 -35.23 -70.00
C ASN A 473 -10.59 -34.10 -70.88
N THR A 474 -9.29 -33.86 -70.65
CA THR A 474 -8.22 -33.39 -71.57
C THR A 474 -8.42 -32.17 -72.46
N GLY A 475 -7.49 -31.23 -72.30
CA GLY A 475 -7.06 -30.21 -73.24
C GLY A 475 -5.83 -29.52 -72.69
#